data_AF-Q9HHK3-F1
#
_entry.id   AF-Q9HHK3-F1
#
_cell.length_a   1.000
_cell.length_b   1.000
_cell.length_c   1.000
_cell.angle_alpha   90.00
_cell.angle_beta   90.00
_cell.angle_gamma   90.00
#
_symmetry.space_group_name_H-M   'P 1'
#
loop_
_entity.id
_entity.type
_entity.pdbx_description
1 polymer ?
#
loop_
_entity_poly.entity_id
_entity_poly.type
_entity_poly.pdbx_seq_one_letter_code
_entity_poly.pdbx_strand_id
1 'polypeptide(L)'
;MSLRRLLAVFAVVGMVVIAGCAGGIDNGEPATSGVTEQATTTVATTETAAPTGELVVHQLNVGQGSSTLVVGPDGETLLIDTGDWTDDGEDVIAYLESQGVTRIDHLVTSHPDADHIGGHAAVIEHFETNGDGVGAVYDPGIASSSATYEEYLDAVEAHNVPLYRTQAGDSIPMSGATAQILAPPEGYLANEDRNENSIVVHVQFGASSFLLPGDGETASEEYLVDTYGDRLNSTVLVVGHHGSRSSTSAAFLEAVSPRVAVISSAYESQYGHPHEAVLERLAARSIPTYWTATHGTITFTSNGSAVTVATQQDAPTTATELRSGDPVEPGTGGGLVDRLVIPTAGSGTTPITDPDGTTEPAETTSTSTAGRLDLVEIHADAAGDDAENLNGEYITVEHTGASSLDLSGWTLADAAGHSYTIPEGTVLEPGDQLTIYTGSGTDTATELYWGQSSPVWNNGGDTISLRDATGTTVIEETY
;
A
#
# COMPACT_ATOMS: atom_id res chain seq x y z
N MET A 1 -17.13 55.59 30.31
CA MET A 1 -17.75 55.77 31.65
C MET A 1 -19.03 54.94 31.62
N SER A 2 -19.34 53.96 32.47
CA SER A 2 -19.08 53.68 33.90
C SER A 2 -19.27 52.15 34.05
N LEU A 3 -18.35 51.32 34.54
CA LEU A 3 -17.85 51.11 35.91
C LEU A 3 -18.95 50.78 36.96
N ARG A 4 -18.69 49.71 37.74
CA ARG A 4 -19.36 49.20 38.98
C ARG A 4 -20.36 48.07 38.70
N ARG A 5 -20.27 46.85 39.27
CA ARG A 5 -19.87 46.35 40.62
C ARG A 5 -19.41 44.88 40.43
N LEU A 6 -18.29 44.32 40.90
CA LEU A 6 -17.59 44.25 42.19
C LEU A 6 -18.26 43.39 43.30
N LEU A 7 -17.60 42.23 43.57
CA LEU A 7 -17.42 41.46 44.81
C LEU A 7 -18.53 40.56 45.38
N ALA A 8 -18.20 39.26 45.48
CA ALA A 8 -18.23 38.50 46.73
C ALA A 8 -17.17 37.38 46.72
N VAL A 9 -16.26 37.41 47.70
CA VAL A 9 -15.24 36.42 48.06
C VAL A 9 -15.60 35.86 49.44
N PHE A 10 -15.31 34.58 49.69
CA PHE A 10 -14.86 33.90 50.94
C PHE A 10 -15.37 32.44 50.93
N ALA A 11 -14.71 31.39 51.41
CA ALA A 11 -13.33 30.93 51.65
C ALA A 11 -13.44 29.55 52.34
N VAL A 12 -12.30 28.86 52.50
CA VAL A 12 -12.01 27.75 53.45
C VAL A 12 -12.55 26.35 53.03
N VAL A 13 -11.86 25.20 53.12
CA VAL A 13 -10.77 24.67 53.96
C VAL A 13 -10.03 23.55 53.20
N GLY A 14 -8.71 23.47 53.32
CA GLY A 14 -7.90 22.33 52.87
C GLY A 14 -7.77 21.23 53.94
N MET A 15 -7.55 19.99 53.50
CA MET A 15 -7.17 18.89 54.40
C MET A 15 -6.07 18.05 53.76
N VAL A 16 -4.83 18.34 54.15
CA VAL A 16 -3.66 17.47 54.02
C VAL A 16 -3.63 16.57 55.24
N VAL A 17 -3.49 15.26 55.05
CA VAL A 17 -3.16 14.30 56.12
C VAL A 17 -1.85 13.60 55.76
N ILE A 18 -0.85 13.83 56.61
CA ILE A 18 0.42 13.11 56.70
C ILE A 18 0.34 12.19 57.92
N ALA A 19 0.66 10.91 57.74
CA ALA A 19 1.23 9.99 58.73
C ALA A 19 1.73 8.75 57.94
N GLY A 20 2.92 8.17 58.09
CA GLY A 20 3.96 8.32 59.10
C GLY A 20 4.50 6.93 59.49
N CYS A 21 5.67 6.56 58.94
CA CYS A 21 6.76 5.71 59.49
C CYS A 21 6.58 4.25 59.95
N ALA A 22 7.37 3.34 59.36
CA ALA A 22 8.37 2.43 59.99
C ALA A 22 9.01 1.57 58.86
N GLY A 23 10.31 1.33 58.71
CA GLY A 23 11.42 1.31 59.65
C GLY A 23 11.87 -0.14 59.87
N GLY A 24 12.76 -0.67 59.02
CA GLY A 24 13.36 -2.01 59.19
C GLY A 24 14.63 -2.16 58.35
N ILE A 25 15.78 -2.12 59.03
CA ILE A 25 17.11 -2.43 58.50
C ILE A 25 17.36 -3.90 58.85
N ASP A 26 17.80 -4.71 57.88
CA ASP A 26 18.45 -5.99 58.17
C ASP A 26 19.67 -6.18 57.26
N ASN A 27 20.78 -6.60 57.85
CA ASN A 27 22.10 -6.82 57.24
C ASN A 27 22.48 -8.29 57.47
N GLY A 28 22.82 -9.04 56.41
CA GLY A 28 23.54 -10.31 56.60
C GLY A 28 23.59 -11.29 55.42
N GLU A 29 24.49 -11.01 54.46
CA GLU A 29 25.48 -11.94 53.85
C GLU A 29 25.04 -13.22 53.05
N PRO A 30 25.94 -13.79 52.21
CA PRO A 30 25.66 -14.03 50.79
C PRO A 30 25.59 -15.52 50.39
N ALA A 31 25.07 -15.84 49.19
CA ALA A 31 25.76 -16.64 48.17
C ALA A 31 24.85 -17.18 47.05
N THR A 32 25.52 -17.47 45.94
CA THR A 32 25.21 -18.43 44.86
C THR A 32 24.39 -17.93 43.67
N SER A 33 25.10 -17.77 42.57
CA SER A 33 24.62 -17.70 41.19
C SER A 33 23.83 -18.95 40.83
N GLY A 34 22.55 -18.78 40.49
CA GLY A 34 21.73 -19.76 39.80
C GLY A 34 21.22 -19.16 38.50
N VAL A 35 21.76 -19.63 37.37
CA VAL A 35 21.19 -19.35 36.05
C VAL A 35 19.82 -20.01 36.02
N THR A 36 18.77 -19.22 35.84
CA THR A 36 17.40 -19.72 35.65
C THR A 36 17.03 -19.45 34.21
N GLU A 37 16.78 -20.52 33.45
CA GLU A 37 16.25 -20.51 32.08
C GLU A 37 15.02 -19.60 31.99
N GLN A 38 15.10 -18.57 31.16
CA GLN A 38 13.93 -17.79 30.76
C GLN A 38 13.16 -18.60 29.72
N ALA A 39 11.91 -18.91 30.04
CA ALA A 39 10.95 -19.49 29.12
C ALA A 39 10.68 -18.47 27.98
N THR A 40 11.06 -18.86 26.77
CA THR A 40 10.79 -18.11 25.54
C THR A 40 9.27 -18.05 25.32
N THR A 41 8.71 -16.85 25.50
CA THR A 41 7.30 -16.58 25.19
C THR A 41 7.22 -16.29 23.69
N THR A 42 6.78 -17.27 22.91
CA THR A 42 6.52 -17.11 21.47
C THR A 42 5.29 -16.23 21.29
N VAL A 43 5.48 -15.05 20.68
CA VAL A 43 4.41 -14.12 20.30
C VAL A 43 3.66 -14.75 19.12
N ALA A 44 2.36 -15.00 19.29
CA ALA A 44 1.51 -15.55 18.24
C ALA A 44 1.16 -14.46 17.22
N THR A 45 1.53 -14.66 15.96
CA THR A 45 1.11 -13.84 14.82
C THR A 45 -0.35 -14.21 14.48
N THR A 46 -1.28 -13.30 14.75
CA THR A 46 -2.68 -13.42 14.31
C THR A 46 -2.76 -13.25 12.80
N GLU A 47 -2.95 -14.34 12.07
CA GLU A 47 -3.24 -14.33 10.64
C GLU A 47 -4.70 -13.86 10.45
N THR A 48 -4.87 -12.64 9.95
CA THR A 48 -6.19 -12.08 9.63
C THR A 48 -6.78 -12.85 8.45
N ALA A 49 -7.98 -13.42 8.63
CA ALA A 49 -8.69 -14.09 7.54
C ALA A 49 -8.83 -13.15 6.32
N ALA A 50 -8.66 -13.68 5.11
CA ALA A 50 -8.82 -12.91 3.88
C ALA A 50 -10.19 -12.21 3.87
N PRO A 51 -10.23 -10.90 3.56
CA PRO A 51 -11.48 -10.15 3.59
C PRO A 51 -12.45 -10.70 2.55
N THR A 52 -13.75 -10.64 2.85
CA THR A 52 -14.79 -11.07 1.91
C THR A 52 -15.24 -9.92 1.03
N GLY A 53 -15.54 -10.19 -0.24
CA GLY A 53 -15.95 -9.17 -1.20
C GLY A 53 -14.76 -8.62 -1.98
N GLU A 54 -14.97 -7.49 -2.64
CA GLU A 54 -13.94 -6.81 -3.43
C GLU A 54 -13.91 -5.33 -3.06
N LEU A 55 -12.72 -4.74 -3.08
CA LEU A 55 -12.55 -3.30 -3.04
C LEU A 55 -12.13 -2.84 -4.44
N VAL A 56 -12.84 -1.88 -5.00
CA VAL A 56 -12.57 -1.35 -6.35
C VAL A 56 -12.14 0.10 -6.26
N VAL A 57 -10.95 0.41 -6.79
CA VAL A 57 -10.46 1.79 -6.93
C VAL A 57 -10.52 2.19 -8.39
N HIS A 58 -11.20 3.29 -8.70
CA HIS A 58 -11.37 3.83 -10.03
C HIS A 58 -10.62 5.16 -10.12
N GLN A 59 -9.54 5.20 -10.90
CA GLN A 59 -8.90 6.45 -11.27
C GLN A 59 -9.58 6.97 -12.55
N LEU A 60 -10.40 8.00 -12.41
CA LEU A 60 -11.19 8.54 -13.52
C LEU A 60 -10.29 9.34 -14.48
N ASN A 61 -10.57 9.23 -15.78
CA ASN A 61 -10.02 10.16 -16.76
C ASN A 61 -10.83 11.46 -16.75
N VAL A 62 -10.38 12.43 -15.95
CA VAL A 62 -10.94 13.80 -15.85
C VAL A 62 -10.08 14.84 -16.55
N GLY A 63 -9.12 14.40 -17.39
CA GLY A 63 -8.20 15.31 -18.07
C GLY A 63 -7.13 15.86 -17.13
N GLN A 64 -6.94 17.18 -17.12
CA GLN A 64 -6.10 17.82 -16.12
C GLN A 64 -6.84 17.75 -14.78
N GLY A 65 -6.16 17.34 -13.71
CA GLY A 65 -6.78 17.15 -12.41
C GLY A 65 -6.85 15.69 -11.96
N SER A 66 -7.58 15.46 -10.87
CA SER A 66 -7.72 14.14 -10.24
C SER A 66 -9.15 13.89 -9.76
N SER A 67 -9.62 12.66 -9.94
CA SER A 67 -10.80 12.14 -9.25
C SER A 67 -10.65 10.63 -9.09
N THR A 68 -10.79 10.16 -7.86
CA THR A 68 -10.67 8.74 -7.53
C THR A 68 -11.90 8.28 -6.74
N LEU A 69 -12.62 7.31 -7.29
CA LEU A 69 -13.70 6.63 -6.57
C LEU A 69 -13.17 5.34 -5.97
N VAL A 70 -13.41 5.12 -4.68
CA VAL A 70 -13.20 3.83 -4.01
C VAL A 70 -14.57 3.27 -3.62
N VAL A 71 -14.83 2.04 -4.00
CA VAL A 71 -16.04 1.30 -3.64
C VAL A 71 -15.65 0.11 -2.76
N GLY A 72 -16.18 0.10 -1.54
CA GLY A 72 -15.94 -0.95 -0.55
C GLY A 72 -16.70 -2.25 -0.84
N PRO A 73 -16.38 -3.33 -0.11
CA PRO A 73 -16.99 -4.65 -0.31
C PRO A 73 -18.49 -4.70 -0.07
N ASP A 74 -19.06 -3.76 0.67
CA ASP A 74 -20.50 -3.62 0.91
C ASP A 74 -21.15 -2.49 0.10
N GLY A 75 -20.40 -1.85 -0.80
CA GLY A 75 -20.87 -0.76 -1.65
C GLY A 75 -20.71 0.63 -1.05
N GLU A 76 -20.12 0.77 0.14
CA GLU A 76 -19.79 2.08 0.71
C GLU A 76 -18.79 2.83 -0.19
N THR A 77 -19.03 4.12 -0.39
CA THR A 77 -18.30 4.93 -1.38
C THR A 77 -17.42 6.01 -0.75
N LEU A 78 -16.21 6.11 -1.25
CA LEU A 78 -15.26 7.17 -0.92
C LEU A 78 -14.82 7.84 -2.22
N LEU A 79 -15.24 9.07 -2.45
CA LEU A 79 -14.83 9.88 -3.59
C LEU A 79 -13.74 10.85 -3.14
N ILE A 80 -12.57 10.80 -3.75
CA ILE A 80 -11.44 11.68 -3.48
C ILE A 80 -11.26 12.56 -4.72
N ASP A 81 -11.47 13.86 -4.54
CA ASP A 81 -11.43 14.86 -5.60
C ASP A 81 -12.44 14.65 -6.76
N THR A 82 -12.65 15.69 -7.55
CA THR A 82 -13.72 15.80 -8.56
C THR A 82 -13.25 16.43 -9.88
N GLY A 83 -11.94 16.43 -10.13
CA GLY A 83 -11.36 16.96 -11.36
C GLY A 83 -11.37 18.49 -11.48
N ASP A 84 -11.19 18.95 -12.71
CA ASP A 84 -11.00 20.37 -13.03
C ASP A 84 -12.29 21.18 -13.17
N TRP A 85 -12.21 22.42 -12.69
CA TRP A 85 -13.31 23.38 -12.65
C TRP A 85 -13.90 23.69 -14.03
N THR A 86 -13.17 23.44 -15.12
CA THR A 86 -13.69 23.66 -16.48
C THR A 86 -14.77 22.66 -16.89
N ASP A 87 -14.81 21.49 -16.26
CA ASP A 87 -15.81 20.44 -16.47
C ASP A 87 -17.01 20.56 -15.51
N ASP A 88 -16.89 21.32 -14.41
CA ASP A 88 -17.93 21.46 -13.38
C ASP A 88 -18.45 20.10 -12.85
N GLY A 89 -17.58 19.08 -12.87
CA GLY A 89 -17.89 17.72 -12.44
C GLY A 89 -18.82 16.93 -13.35
N GLU A 90 -19.13 17.40 -14.57
CA GLU A 90 -20.03 16.71 -15.52
C GLU A 90 -19.57 15.27 -15.79
N ASP A 91 -18.29 15.06 -16.09
CA ASP A 91 -17.73 13.74 -16.38
C ASP A 91 -17.69 12.84 -15.14
N VAL A 92 -17.42 13.42 -13.97
CA VAL A 92 -17.42 12.69 -12.69
C VAL A 92 -18.83 12.22 -12.36
N ILE A 93 -19.83 13.11 -12.42
CA ILE A 93 -21.24 12.76 -12.17
C ILE A 93 -21.70 11.69 -13.15
N ALA A 94 -21.46 11.87 -14.44
CA ALA A 94 -21.83 10.89 -15.46
C ALA A 94 -21.18 9.53 -15.22
N TYR A 95 -19.91 9.51 -14.79
CA TYR A 95 -19.23 8.26 -14.44
C TYR A 95 -19.87 7.61 -13.22
N LEU A 96 -20.09 8.34 -12.13
CA LEU A 96 -20.72 7.82 -10.90
C LEU A 96 -22.11 7.24 -11.19
N GLU A 97 -22.94 7.94 -11.96
CA GLU A 97 -24.25 7.44 -12.41
C GLU A 97 -24.11 6.14 -13.24
N SER A 98 -23.10 6.06 -14.12
CA SER A 98 -22.85 4.86 -14.92
C SER A 98 -22.44 3.65 -14.08
N GLN A 99 -21.81 3.88 -12.92
CA GLN A 99 -21.47 2.85 -11.94
C GLN A 99 -22.66 2.51 -11.01
N GLY A 100 -23.80 3.19 -11.17
CA GLY A 100 -24.98 3.00 -10.33
C GLY A 100 -24.81 3.57 -8.92
N VAL A 101 -23.85 4.47 -8.72
CA VAL A 101 -23.67 5.18 -7.45
C VAL A 101 -24.86 6.11 -7.25
N THR A 102 -25.58 5.95 -6.13
CA THR A 102 -26.68 6.84 -5.74
C THR A 102 -26.33 7.68 -4.51
N ARG A 103 -25.26 7.34 -3.79
CA ARG A 103 -24.82 7.98 -2.56
C ARG A 103 -23.31 8.17 -2.61
N ILE A 104 -22.81 9.27 -2.07
CA ILE A 104 -21.39 9.42 -1.73
C ILE A 104 -21.29 9.37 -0.21
N ASP A 105 -20.78 8.28 0.36
CA ASP A 105 -20.70 8.16 1.83
C ASP A 105 -19.66 9.13 2.38
N HIS A 106 -18.52 9.24 1.69
CA HIS A 106 -17.39 10.07 2.07
C HIS A 106 -16.85 10.83 0.85
N LEU A 107 -16.89 12.16 0.90
CA LEU A 107 -16.21 13.03 -0.06
C LEU A 107 -14.93 13.57 0.58
N VAL A 108 -13.78 13.35 -0.04
CA VAL A 108 -12.49 13.84 0.44
C VAL A 108 -11.98 14.91 -0.51
N THR A 109 -11.70 16.07 0.06
CA THR A 109 -10.98 17.16 -0.59
C THR A 109 -9.50 16.98 -0.28
N SER A 110 -8.67 16.59 -1.26
CA SER A 110 -7.24 16.49 -0.99
C SER A 110 -6.67 17.86 -0.61
N HIS A 111 -6.94 18.88 -1.42
CA HIS A 111 -6.56 20.28 -1.20
C HIS A 111 -7.45 21.20 -2.06
N PRO A 112 -7.50 22.52 -1.82
CA PRO A 112 -8.51 23.40 -2.40
C PRO A 112 -8.23 23.89 -3.84
N ASP A 113 -7.34 23.24 -4.60
CA ASP A 113 -7.03 23.67 -5.97
C ASP A 113 -8.08 23.22 -6.98
N ALA A 114 -8.27 24.05 -8.00
CA ALA A 114 -9.41 23.97 -8.89
C ALA A 114 -9.39 22.75 -9.81
N ASP A 115 -8.24 22.09 -9.99
CA ASP A 115 -8.09 20.80 -10.68
C ASP A 115 -8.37 19.58 -9.79
N HIS A 116 -8.73 19.81 -8.53
CA HIS A 116 -9.14 18.80 -7.56
C HIS A 116 -10.58 19.03 -7.11
N ILE A 117 -10.91 20.27 -6.72
CA ILE A 117 -12.25 20.60 -6.20
C ILE A 117 -13.23 21.09 -7.27
N GLY A 118 -12.85 21.04 -8.54
CA GLY A 118 -13.56 21.64 -9.65
C GLY A 118 -15.04 21.28 -9.72
N GLY A 119 -15.38 20.02 -9.48
CA GLY A 119 -16.75 19.52 -9.47
C GLY A 119 -17.39 19.35 -8.08
N HIS A 120 -16.76 19.74 -6.97
CA HIS A 120 -17.29 19.45 -5.62
C HIS A 120 -18.69 20.02 -5.43
N ALA A 121 -18.92 21.29 -5.80
CA ALA A 121 -20.21 21.94 -5.65
C ALA A 121 -21.30 21.22 -6.45
N ALA A 122 -21.03 20.92 -7.72
CA ALA A 122 -21.96 20.22 -8.61
C ALA A 122 -22.25 18.79 -8.14
N VAL A 123 -21.23 18.05 -7.70
CA VAL A 123 -21.38 16.70 -7.15
C VAL A 123 -22.25 16.71 -5.90
N ILE A 124 -21.99 17.61 -4.94
CA ILE A 124 -22.81 17.73 -3.72
C ILE A 124 -24.26 18.03 -4.09
N GLU A 125 -24.51 19.08 -4.90
CA GLU A 125 -25.85 19.45 -5.34
C GLU A 125 -26.56 18.30 -6.06
N HIS A 126 -25.85 17.59 -6.94
CA HIS A 126 -26.43 16.50 -7.71
C HIS A 126 -26.89 15.36 -6.81
N PHE A 127 -26.04 14.86 -5.91
CA PHE A 127 -26.36 13.70 -5.07
C PHE A 127 -27.34 14.03 -3.94
N GLU A 128 -27.34 15.25 -3.41
CA GLU A 128 -28.33 15.72 -2.44
C GLU A 128 -29.72 15.93 -3.08
N THR A 129 -29.77 16.37 -4.34
CA THR A 129 -31.04 16.64 -5.03
C THR A 129 -31.61 15.40 -5.74
N ASN A 130 -30.76 14.57 -6.34
CA ASN A 130 -31.17 13.47 -7.23
C ASN A 130 -30.82 12.07 -6.71
N GLY A 131 -29.92 11.97 -5.74
CA GLY A 131 -29.47 10.72 -5.14
C GLY A 131 -29.96 10.55 -3.70
N ASP A 132 -29.19 9.76 -2.96
CA ASP A 132 -29.36 9.50 -1.53
C ASP A 132 -28.46 10.43 -0.67
N GLY A 133 -27.83 11.44 -1.26
CA GLY A 133 -27.03 12.46 -0.57
C GLY A 133 -25.54 12.15 -0.40
N VAL A 134 -24.85 13.09 0.24
CA VAL A 134 -23.44 13.04 0.63
C VAL A 134 -23.35 12.86 2.15
N GLY A 135 -22.69 11.80 2.62
CA GLY A 135 -22.63 11.45 4.04
C GLY A 135 -21.80 12.43 4.87
N ALA A 136 -20.58 12.70 4.43
CA ALA A 136 -19.68 13.67 5.04
C ALA A 136 -18.60 14.12 4.05
N VAL A 137 -18.07 15.32 4.28
CA VAL A 137 -16.89 15.85 3.61
C VAL A 137 -15.71 15.89 4.57
N TYR A 138 -14.53 15.51 4.10
CA TYR A 138 -13.26 15.55 4.82
C TYR A 138 -12.30 16.48 4.09
N ASP A 139 -11.85 17.53 4.76
CA ASP A 139 -11.10 18.64 4.19
C ASP A 139 -9.85 18.94 5.06
N PRO A 140 -8.70 19.32 4.47
CA PRO A 140 -7.50 19.58 5.25
C PRO A 140 -7.65 20.81 6.17
N GLY A 141 -8.67 21.66 5.96
CA GLY A 141 -8.94 22.86 6.72
C GLY A 141 -8.13 24.08 6.27
N ILE A 142 -7.53 24.03 5.09
CA ILE A 142 -6.77 25.13 4.49
C ILE A 142 -7.69 25.91 3.55
N ALA A 143 -8.02 27.14 3.94
CA ALA A 143 -8.91 27.98 3.16
C ALA A 143 -8.24 28.50 1.88
N SER A 144 -9.01 28.55 0.79
CA SER A 144 -8.67 29.24 -0.44
C SER A 144 -9.61 30.42 -0.68
N SER A 145 -9.18 31.40 -1.47
CA SER A 145 -10.02 32.53 -1.91
C SER A 145 -10.46 32.39 -3.36
N SER A 146 -10.43 31.19 -3.92
CA SER A 146 -10.93 30.90 -5.27
C SER A 146 -12.46 30.84 -5.27
N ALA A 147 -13.07 31.22 -6.41
CA ALA A 147 -14.52 31.07 -6.59
C ALA A 147 -14.95 29.60 -6.43
N THR A 148 -14.17 28.66 -6.96
CA THR A 148 -14.42 27.21 -6.84
C THR A 148 -14.49 26.74 -5.39
N TYR A 149 -13.61 27.26 -4.51
CA TYR A 149 -13.64 26.91 -3.09
C TYR A 149 -14.82 27.54 -2.36
N GLU A 150 -15.17 28.79 -2.70
CA GLU A 150 -16.37 29.45 -2.18
C GLU A 150 -17.64 28.69 -2.58
N GLU A 151 -17.78 28.29 -3.84
CA GLU A 151 -18.93 27.53 -4.36
C GLU A 151 -19.06 26.14 -3.70
N TYR A 152 -17.93 25.46 -3.48
CA TYR A 152 -17.90 24.21 -2.72
C TYR A 152 -18.42 24.40 -1.29
N LEU A 153 -17.93 25.40 -0.55
CA LEU A 153 -18.40 25.65 0.82
C LEU A 153 -19.87 26.10 0.86
N ASP A 154 -20.31 26.88 -0.13
CA ASP A 154 -21.72 27.27 -0.27
C ASP A 154 -22.61 26.03 -0.48
N ALA A 155 -22.18 25.06 -1.29
CA ALA A 155 -22.90 23.80 -1.49
C ALA A 155 -22.98 22.95 -0.20
N VAL A 156 -21.87 22.85 0.53
CA VAL A 156 -21.83 22.20 1.85
C VAL A 156 -22.82 22.85 2.82
N GLU A 157 -22.84 24.18 2.91
CA GLU A 157 -23.76 24.93 3.78
C GLU A 157 -25.22 24.76 3.33
N ALA A 158 -25.49 24.90 2.02
CA ALA A 158 -26.84 24.83 1.46
C ALA A 158 -27.52 23.49 1.75
N HIS A 159 -26.77 22.39 1.63
CA HIS A 159 -27.29 21.04 1.85
C HIS A 159 -27.05 20.50 3.27
N ASN A 160 -26.39 21.28 4.13
CA ASN A 160 -26.05 20.89 5.50
C ASN A 160 -25.22 19.60 5.57
N VAL A 161 -24.30 19.41 4.62
CA VAL A 161 -23.40 18.25 4.61
C VAL A 161 -22.41 18.39 5.77
N PRO A 162 -22.22 17.35 6.61
CA PRO A 162 -21.20 17.40 7.65
C PRO A 162 -19.80 17.62 7.05
N LEU A 163 -19.09 18.64 7.52
CA LEU A 163 -17.73 18.95 7.10
C LEU A 163 -16.75 18.73 8.27
N TYR A 164 -15.79 17.83 8.07
CA TYR A 164 -14.74 17.53 9.02
C TYR A 164 -13.41 18.09 8.54
N ARG A 165 -12.70 18.77 9.43
CA ARG A 165 -11.27 19.01 9.25
C ARG A 165 -10.52 17.74 9.62
N THR A 166 -9.69 17.24 8.72
CA THR A 166 -8.89 16.03 8.94
C THR A 166 -7.39 16.28 8.93
N GLN A 167 -6.68 15.39 9.59
CA GLN A 167 -5.22 15.40 9.67
C GLN A 167 -4.68 13.97 9.89
N ALA A 168 -3.36 13.84 9.86
CA ALA A 168 -2.63 12.60 10.09
C ALA A 168 -3.09 11.90 11.38
N GLY A 169 -3.38 10.61 11.27
CA GLY A 169 -3.90 9.77 12.35
C GLY A 169 -5.42 9.61 12.35
N ASP A 170 -6.16 10.46 11.63
CA ASP A 170 -7.60 10.25 11.45
C ASP A 170 -7.88 9.03 10.55
N SER A 171 -9.09 8.47 10.68
CA SER A 171 -9.57 7.38 9.84
C SER A 171 -10.93 7.72 9.24
N ILE A 172 -11.12 7.43 7.96
CA ILE A 172 -12.43 7.46 7.32
C ILE A 172 -13.09 6.10 7.55
N PRO A 173 -14.30 6.06 8.12
CA PRO A 173 -15.03 4.81 8.29
C PRO A 173 -15.24 4.13 6.93
N MET A 174 -14.78 2.90 6.78
CA MET A 174 -15.04 2.10 5.60
C MET A 174 -15.19 0.63 6.00
N SER A 175 -16.38 0.08 5.85
CA SER A 175 -16.68 -1.29 6.28
C SER A 175 -15.90 -2.32 5.44
N GLY A 176 -15.20 -3.24 6.11
CA GLY A 176 -14.42 -4.29 5.46
C GLY A 176 -13.08 -3.85 4.85
N ALA A 177 -12.77 -2.54 4.87
CA ALA A 177 -11.47 -1.98 4.48
C ALA A 177 -10.95 -1.03 5.57
N THR A 178 -9.78 -0.46 5.38
CA THR A 178 -9.26 0.60 6.25
C THR A 178 -8.85 1.77 5.37
N ALA A 179 -9.36 2.97 5.65
CA ALA A 179 -8.96 4.20 4.99
C ALA A 179 -8.37 5.17 6.03
N GLN A 180 -7.04 5.33 6.02
CA GLN A 180 -6.31 6.15 6.98
C GLN A 180 -5.79 7.44 6.36
N ILE A 181 -5.81 8.50 7.15
CA ILE A 181 -5.24 9.80 6.80
C ILE A 181 -3.80 9.84 7.31
N LEU A 182 -2.84 9.99 6.40
CA LEU A 182 -1.41 10.03 6.73
C LEU A 182 -0.86 11.46 6.78
N ALA A 183 -1.48 12.39 6.06
CA ALA A 183 -1.14 13.81 6.03
C ALA A 183 -2.42 14.63 5.77
N PRO A 184 -2.45 15.93 6.08
CA PRO A 184 -1.37 16.74 6.68
C PRO A 184 -1.16 16.45 8.19
N PRO A 185 0.03 16.69 8.77
CA PRO A 185 0.21 16.64 10.21
C PRO A 185 -0.48 17.80 10.93
N GLU A 186 -0.67 17.66 12.25
CA GLU A 186 -1.09 18.79 13.10
C GLU A 186 -0.09 19.97 12.94
N GLY A 187 -0.63 21.16 12.70
CA GLY A 187 0.18 22.39 12.53
C GLY A 187 0.64 22.68 11.10
N TYR A 188 0.35 21.77 10.15
CA TYR A 188 0.65 21.89 8.73
C TYR A 188 2.15 21.97 8.37
N LEU A 189 2.46 21.59 7.14
CA LEU A 189 3.78 21.65 6.53
C LEU A 189 3.98 22.97 5.77
N ALA A 190 5.24 23.32 5.52
CA ALA A 190 5.64 24.36 4.56
C ALA A 190 4.91 25.72 4.65
N ASN A 191 4.52 26.16 5.86
CA ASN A 191 3.71 27.38 6.09
C ASN A 191 2.30 27.29 5.49
N GLU A 192 1.61 26.17 5.71
CA GLU A 192 0.24 25.94 5.23
C GLU A 192 0.15 25.95 3.70
N ASP A 193 1.24 25.57 3.02
CA ASP A 193 1.20 25.37 1.57
C ASP A 193 0.18 24.27 1.25
N ARG A 194 -0.78 24.59 0.39
CA ARG A 194 -1.96 23.76 0.16
C ARG A 194 -1.61 22.41 -0.47
N ASN A 195 -0.61 22.36 -1.34
CA ASN A 195 -0.19 21.13 -2.02
C ASN A 195 0.56 20.24 -1.02
N GLU A 196 1.50 20.83 -0.28
CA GLU A 196 2.25 20.12 0.77
C GLU A 196 1.37 19.60 1.91
N ASN A 197 0.16 20.14 2.04
CA ASN A 197 -0.83 19.72 3.01
C ASN A 197 -2.04 19.02 2.39
N SER A 198 -1.86 18.44 1.21
CA SER A 198 -2.83 17.51 0.63
C SER A 198 -3.18 16.41 1.64
N ILE A 199 -4.47 16.08 1.74
CA ILE A 199 -4.88 14.85 2.43
C ILE A 199 -4.27 13.66 1.69
N VAL A 200 -3.48 12.87 2.42
CA VAL A 200 -2.92 11.62 1.94
C VAL A 200 -3.76 10.48 2.49
N VAL A 201 -4.41 9.71 1.62
CA VAL A 201 -5.24 8.56 2.01
C VAL A 201 -4.48 7.27 1.72
N HIS A 202 -4.37 6.41 2.73
CA HIS A 202 -3.89 5.04 2.57
C HIS A 202 -5.04 4.07 2.79
N VAL A 203 -5.40 3.33 1.74
CA VAL A 203 -6.48 2.34 1.76
C VAL A 203 -5.89 0.94 1.80
N GLN A 204 -6.28 0.15 2.79
CA GLN A 204 -5.89 -1.26 2.93
C GLN A 204 -7.13 -2.17 2.83
N PHE A 205 -7.03 -3.22 2.01
CA PHE A 205 -8.02 -4.29 1.92
C PHE A 205 -7.29 -5.62 1.81
N GLY A 206 -7.34 -6.43 2.88
CA GLY A 206 -6.55 -7.66 2.99
C GLY A 206 -5.05 -7.32 2.92
N ALA A 207 -4.30 -8.01 2.07
CA ALA A 207 -2.89 -7.72 1.78
C ALA A 207 -2.70 -6.66 0.67
N SER A 208 -3.77 -6.14 0.06
CA SER A 208 -3.67 -5.09 -0.95
C SER A 208 -3.76 -3.70 -0.33
N SER A 209 -2.91 -2.79 -0.82
CA SER A 209 -2.83 -1.40 -0.34
C SER A 209 -2.76 -0.39 -1.48
N PHE A 210 -3.32 0.79 -1.25
CA PHE A 210 -3.38 1.91 -2.17
C PHE A 210 -2.94 3.18 -1.45
N LEU A 211 -2.01 3.92 -2.04
CA LEU A 211 -1.60 5.24 -1.53
C LEU A 211 -2.02 6.32 -2.52
N LEU A 212 -2.80 7.28 -2.01
CA LEU A 212 -3.33 8.43 -2.74
C LEU A 212 -2.77 9.71 -2.10
N PRO A 213 -1.62 10.23 -2.58
CA PRO A 213 -0.91 11.31 -1.90
C PRO A 213 -1.40 12.73 -2.24
N GLY A 214 -2.39 12.86 -3.13
CA GLY A 214 -2.79 14.15 -3.69
C GLY A 214 -1.60 14.84 -4.38
N ASP A 215 -1.44 16.13 -4.11
CA ASP A 215 -0.42 16.97 -4.73
C ASP A 215 0.75 17.29 -3.79
N GLY A 216 0.92 16.48 -2.74
CA GLY A 216 2.08 16.56 -1.86
C GLY A 216 3.39 16.64 -2.65
N GLU A 217 4.22 17.62 -2.31
CA GLU A 217 5.53 17.81 -2.94
C GLU A 217 6.63 17.35 -1.98
N THR A 218 7.75 18.09 -1.93
CA THR A 218 8.94 17.65 -1.19
C THR A 218 8.70 17.57 0.31
N ALA A 219 8.05 18.57 0.92
CA ALA A 219 7.86 18.58 2.37
C ALA A 219 6.87 17.50 2.83
N SER A 220 5.80 17.27 2.05
CA SER A 220 4.84 16.20 2.29
C SER A 220 5.49 14.83 2.19
N GLU A 221 6.25 14.58 1.12
CA GLU A 221 6.94 13.30 0.93
C GLU A 221 8.01 13.04 1.98
N GLU A 222 8.82 14.05 2.34
CA GLU A 222 9.79 13.94 3.43
C GLU A 222 9.10 13.61 4.76
N TYR A 223 8.00 14.30 5.08
CA TYR A 223 7.20 14.02 6.27
C TYR A 223 6.66 12.58 6.26
N LEU A 224 6.10 12.11 5.13
CA LEU A 224 5.57 10.76 5.00
C LEU A 224 6.67 9.72 5.21
N VAL A 225 7.81 9.88 4.54
CA VAL A 225 8.95 8.95 4.65
C VAL A 225 9.49 8.92 6.08
N ASP A 226 9.73 10.08 6.69
CA ASP A 226 10.29 10.19 8.03
C ASP A 226 9.33 9.64 9.10
N THR A 227 8.02 9.78 8.91
CA THR A 227 7.01 9.39 9.90
C THR A 227 6.61 7.92 9.76
N TYR A 228 6.44 7.44 8.52
CA TYR A 228 5.84 6.13 8.25
C TYR A 228 6.86 5.09 7.76
N GLY A 229 7.92 5.50 7.06
CA GLY A 229 8.94 4.58 6.52
C GLY A 229 8.32 3.45 5.70
N ASP A 230 8.71 2.21 5.99
CA ASP A 230 8.23 1.00 5.31
C ASP A 230 6.70 0.79 5.42
N ARG A 231 6.03 1.46 6.36
CA ARG A 231 4.56 1.42 6.46
C ARG A 231 3.86 2.10 5.28
N LEU A 232 4.59 2.84 4.45
CA LEU A 232 4.09 3.39 3.19
C LEU A 232 4.00 2.36 2.07
N ASN A 233 4.54 1.14 2.25
CA ASN A 233 4.54 0.12 1.23
C ASN A 233 3.12 -0.10 0.68
N SER A 234 2.95 0.11 -0.63
CA SER A 234 1.63 0.11 -1.24
C SER A 234 1.61 -0.76 -2.48
N THR A 235 0.56 -1.55 -2.69
CA THR A 235 0.42 -2.31 -3.95
C THR A 235 0.29 -1.37 -5.14
N VAL A 236 -0.54 -0.33 -4.99
CA VAL A 236 -0.82 0.67 -6.03
C VAL A 236 -0.47 2.07 -5.50
N LEU A 237 0.24 2.85 -6.29
CA LEU A 237 0.49 4.27 -6.04
C LEU A 237 -0.25 5.13 -7.07
N VAL A 238 -1.09 6.07 -6.61
CA VAL A 238 -1.45 7.23 -7.43
C VAL A 238 -0.27 8.19 -7.39
N VAL A 239 0.33 8.45 -8.56
CA VAL A 239 1.53 9.29 -8.68
C VAL A 239 1.17 10.73 -8.28
N GLY A 240 1.89 11.26 -7.31
CA GLY A 240 1.58 12.57 -6.72
C GLY A 240 1.68 13.72 -7.72
N HIS A 241 0.83 14.72 -7.52
CA HIS A 241 0.82 15.98 -8.27
C HIS A 241 0.82 15.77 -9.79
N HIS A 242 -0.01 14.84 -10.27
CA HIS A 242 -0.16 14.50 -11.68
C HIS A 242 1.14 14.01 -12.37
N GLY A 243 2.16 13.63 -11.61
CA GLY A 243 3.51 13.38 -12.13
C GLY A 243 4.34 14.64 -12.32
N SER A 244 4.13 15.68 -11.51
CA SER A 244 5.03 16.83 -11.42
C SER A 244 6.44 16.41 -11.03
N ARG A 245 7.45 17.14 -11.52
CA ARG A 245 8.85 16.94 -11.14
C ARG A 245 9.13 17.21 -9.65
N SER A 246 8.27 17.97 -8.96
CA SER A 246 8.37 18.30 -7.53
C SER A 246 7.89 17.18 -6.61
N SER A 247 7.21 16.17 -7.17
CA SER A 247 6.66 15.03 -6.45
C SER A 247 7.20 13.71 -7.00
N THR A 248 6.79 12.63 -6.37
CA THR A 248 7.24 11.26 -6.57
C THR A 248 8.77 11.19 -6.54
N SER A 249 9.37 11.66 -5.44
CA SER A 249 10.82 11.64 -5.23
C SER A 249 11.36 10.20 -5.15
N ALA A 250 12.67 10.05 -5.33
CA ALA A 250 13.30 8.73 -5.26
C ALA A 250 13.19 8.09 -3.86
N ALA A 251 13.26 8.89 -2.79
CA ALA A 251 13.14 8.39 -1.42
C ALA A 251 11.69 7.98 -1.11
N PHE A 252 10.72 8.76 -1.57
CA PHE A 252 9.31 8.39 -1.45
C PHE A 252 8.97 7.11 -2.22
N LEU A 253 9.40 7.00 -3.49
CA LEU A 253 9.22 5.76 -4.26
C LEU A 253 9.88 4.54 -3.63
N GLU A 254 11.00 4.72 -2.93
CA GLU A 254 11.66 3.64 -2.21
C GLU A 254 10.83 3.15 -1.03
N ALA A 255 10.32 4.07 -0.21
CA ALA A 255 9.49 3.73 0.94
C ALA A 255 8.12 3.13 0.53
N VAL A 256 7.52 3.65 -0.54
CA VAL A 256 6.24 3.15 -1.06
C VAL A 256 6.40 1.83 -1.81
N SER A 257 7.53 1.63 -2.51
CA SER A 257 7.86 0.44 -3.30
C SER A 257 6.66 -0.15 -4.08
N PRO A 258 5.97 0.63 -4.93
CA PRO A 258 4.72 0.19 -5.51
C PRO A 258 4.90 -0.85 -6.60
N ARG A 259 3.94 -1.78 -6.71
CA ARG A 259 3.91 -2.79 -7.78
C ARG A 259 3.33 -2.26 -9.09
N VAL A 260 2.51 -1.22 -9.01
CA VAL A 260 1.94 -0.51 -10.15
C VAL A 260 1.71 0.95 -9.76
N ALA A 261 1.86 1.84 -10.73
CA ALA A 261 1.60 3.26 -10.57
C ALA A 261 0.51 3.74 -11.53
N VAL A 262 -0.26 4.74 -11.14
CA VAL A 262 -1.22 5.42 -12.01
C VAL A 262 -1.04 6.93 -11.97
N ILE A 263 -1.05 7.56 -13.14
CA ILE A 263 -0.94 9.01 -13.32
C ILE A 263 -2.29 9.52 -13.80
N SER A 264 -2.83 10.52 -13.09
CA SER A 264 -3.97 11.31 -13.56
C SER A 264 -3.48 12.65 -14.09
N SER A 265 -3.53 12.85 -15.40
CA SER A 265 -3.24 14.14 -16.04
C SER A 265 -3.73 14.16 -17.49
N ALA A 266 -3.86 15.35 -18.09
CA ALA A 266 -4.17 15.48 -19.51
C ALA A 266 -3.00 15.05 -20.41
N TYR A 267 -3.31 14.57 -21.63
CA TYR A 267 -2.30 14.19 -22.63
C TYR A 267 -1.40 15.38 -23.02
N GLU A 268 -2.03 16.53 -23.29
CA GLU A 268 -1.36 17.80 -23.57
C GLU A 268 -1.40 18.73 -22.35
N SER A 269 -0.90 18.25 -21.20
CA SER A 269 -0.86 19.08 -19.99
C SER A 269 -0.05 20.37 -20.21
N GLN A 270 -0.67 21.52 -19.87
CA GLN A 270 -0.01 22.83 -19.93
C GLN A 270 1.20 22.96 -18.98
N TYR A 271 1.27 22.09 -17.97
CA TYR A 271 2.35 22.04 -16.99
C TYR A 271 3.48 21.09 -17.41
N GLY A 272 3.29 20.35 -18.52
CA GLY A 272 4.23 19.32 -18.99
C GLY A 272 4.13 18.01 -18.20
N HIS A 273 3.01 17.77 -17.53
CA HIS A 273 2.74 16.54 -16.78
C HIS A 273 2.33 15.37 -17.70
N PRO A 274 2.70 14.13 -17.36
CA PRO A 274 3.69 13.78 -16.33
C PRO A 274 5.11 14.16 -16.78
N HIS A 275 5.95 14.70 -15.91
CA HIS A 275 7.28 15.17 -16.29
C HIS A 275 8.23 13.98 -16.58
N GLU A 276 9.13 14.12 -17.57
CA GLU A 276 10.02 13.03 -18.00
C GLU A 276 10.85 12.43 -16.85
N ALA A 277 11.40 13.29 -15.98
CA ALA A 277 12.15 12.85 -14.79
C ALA A 277 11.34 11.93 -13.85
N VAL A 278 10.02 12.06 -13.78
CA VAL A 278 9.16 11.15 -12.99
C VAL A 278 9.02 9.81 -13.70
N LEU A 279 8.78 9.84 -15.02
CA LEU A 279 8.68 8.65 -15.84
C LEU A 279 9.98 7.84 -15.82
N GLU A 280 11.13 8.50 -15.89
CA GLU A 280 12.45 7.88 -15.74
C GLU A 280 12.62 7.22 -14.38
N ARG A 281 12.18 7.85 -13.27
CA ARG A 281 12.25 7.26 -11.92
C ARG A 281 11.39 6.00 -11.77
N LEU A 282 10.19 6.01 -12.36
CA LEU A 282 9.28 4.87 -12.38
C LEU A 282 9.83 3.73 -13.26
N ALA A 283 10.31 4.05 -14.47
CA ALA A 283 10.91 3.09 -15.39
C ALA A 283 12.20 2.47 -14.83
N ALA A 284 13.03 3.23 -14.13
CA ALA A 284 14.26 2.73 -13.50
C ALA A 284 13.98 1.64 -12.44
N ARG A 285 12.77 1.63 -11.87
CA ARG A 285 12.27 0.59 -10.95
C ARG A 285 11.40 -0.46 -11.63
N SER A 286 11.28 -0.40 -12.95
CA SER A 286 10.42 -1.30 -13.75
C SER A 286 8.97 -1.35 -13.24
N ILE A 287 8.47 -0.22 -12.71
CA ILE A 287 7.08 -0.12 -12.22
C ILE A 287 6.17 0.04 -13.44
N PRO A 288 5.26 -0.92 -13.72
CA PRO A 288 4.22 -0.72 -14.71
C PRO A 288 3.41 0.52 -14.36
N THR A 289 3.28 1.43 -15.31
CA THR A 289 2.64 2.72 -15.09
C THR A 289 1.46 2.87 -16.05
N TYR A 290 0.32 3.26 -15.51
CA TYR A 290 -0.88 3.57 -16.28
C TYR A 290 -1.10 5.09 -16.27
N TRP A 291 -1.64 5.61 -17.36
CA TRP A 291 -1.88 7.05 -17.52
C TRP A 291 -3.27 7.27 -18.07
N THR A 292 -4.10 8.02 -17.35
CA THR A 292 -5.49 8.28 -17.72
C THR A 292 -5.62 8.83 -19.12
N ALA A 293 -4.67 9.66 -19.56
CA ALA A 293 -4.66 10.26 -20.88
C ALA A 293 -4.54 9.28 -22.06
N THR A 294 -4.03 8.07 -21.86
CA THR A 294 -3.86 7.07 -22.94
C THR A 294 -4.57 5.75 -22.67
N HIS A 295 -4.91 5.48 -21.41
CA HIS A 295 -5.62 4.28 -20.98
C HIS A 295 -7.11 4.54 -20.70
N GLY A 296 -7.52 5.82 -20.65
CA GLY A 296 -8.83 6.24 -20.16
C GLY A 296 -8.97 6.01 -18.65
N THR A 297 -10.19 5.84 -18.16
CA THR A 297 -10.43 5.43 -16.78
C THR A 297 -9.78 4.07 -16.52
N ILE A 298 -9.08 3.96 -15.39
CA ILE A 298 -8.40 2.75 -14.94
C ILE A 298 -9.06 2.26 -13.65
N THR A 299 -9.30 0.95 -13.55
CA THR A 299 -9.82 0.33 -12.32
C THR A 299 -8.86 -0.69 -11.76
N PHE A 300 -8.81 -0.74 -10.44
CA PHE A 300 -8.04 -1.68 -9.65
C PHE A 300 -9.01 -2.47 -8.75
N THR A 301 -9.31 -3.70 -9.12
CA THR A 301 -10.20 -4.57 -8.37
C THR A 301 -9.37 -5.48 -7.46
N SER A 302 -9.49 -5.27 -6.15
CA SER A 302 -8.80 -6.06 -5.13
C SER A 302 -9.74 -7.08 -4.51
N ASN A 303 -9.31 -8.35 -4.48
CA ASN A 303 -9.97 -9.40 -3.69
C ASN A 303 -9.31 -9.62 -2.32
N GLY A 304 -8.40 -8.73 -1.92
CA GLY A 304 -7.64 -8.80 -0.69
C GLY A 304 -6.34 -9.62 -0.76
N SER A 305 -6.07 -10.30 -1.87
CA SER A 305 -4.84 -11.08 -2.11
C SER A 305 -4.21 -10.85 -3.49
N ALA A 306 -4.92 -10.16 -4.38
CA ALA A 306 -4.45 -9.71 -5.67
C ALA A 306 -5.24 -8.47 -6.09
N VAL A 307 -4.62 -7.66 -6.96
CA VAL A 307 -5.24 -6.52 -7.62
C VAL A 307 -5.28 -6.76 -9.14
N THR A 308 -6.47 -6.77 -9.72
CA THR A 308 -6.66 -6.80 -11.18
C THR A 308 -6.78 -5.37 -11.71
N VAL A 309 -5.92 -5.01 -12.67
CA VAL A 309 -5.94 -3.73 -13.36
C VAL A 309 -6.74 -3.86 -14.65
N ALA A 310 -7.72 -2.98 -14.87
CA ALA A 310 -8.46 -2.88 -16.12
C ALA A 310 -8.46 -1.45 -16.67
N THR A 311 -8.49 -1.30 -17.99
CA THR A 311 -8.43 -0.01 -18.69
C THR A 311 -9.43 0.07 -19.82
N GLN A 312 -9.89 1.29 -20.14
CA GLN A 312 -10.77 1.53 -21.30
C GLN A 312 -10.02 1.33 -22.63
N GLN A 313 -8.75 1.70 -22.66
CA GLN A 313 -7.90 1.59 -23.84
C GLN A 313 -6.60 0.83 -23.53
N ASP A 314 -6.14 0.06 -24.51
CA ASP A 314 -4.83 -0.59 -24.47
C ASP A 314 -3.75 0.42 -24.90
N ALA A 315 -2.72 0.58 -24.09
CA ALA A 315 -1.60 1.48 -24.37
C ALA A 315 -0.33 0.95 -23.67
N PRO A 316 0.87 1.46 -24.03
CA PRO A 316 2.11 1.07 -23.38
C PRO A 316 2.08 1.36 -21.88
N THR A 317 2.65 0.46 -21.09
CA THR A 317 2.74 0.58 -19.61
C THR A 317 4.17 0.78 -19.11
N THR A 318 5.18 0.76 -20.00
CA THR A 318 6.51 1.27 -19.68
C THR A 318 6.42 2.77 -19.47
N ALA A 319 6.83 3.27 -18.30
CA ALA A 319 6.63 4.68 -17.94
C ALA A 319 7.20 5.69 -18.97
N THR A 320 8.36 5.39 -19.57
CA THR A 320 8.97 6.25 -20.61
C THR A 320 8.32 6.12 -21.98
N GLU A 321 7.40 5.17 -22.18
CA GLU A 321 6.71 4.93 -23.45
C GLU A 321 5.24 5.37 -23.42
N LEU A 322 4.71 5.86 -22.29
CA LEU A 322 3.28 6.21 -22.13
C LEU A 322 2.79 7.18 -23.20
N ARG A 323 3.63 8.15 -23.60
CA ARG A 323 3.32 9.15 -24.64
C ARG A 323 3.28 8.61 -26.07
N SER A 324 3.61 7.34 -26.28
CA SER A 324 3.45 6.71 -27.59
C SER A 324 2.07 6.07 -27.78
N GLY A 325 1.25 5.99 -26.73
CA GLY A 325 -0.15 5.59 -26.82
C GLY A 325 -1.04 6.70 -27.39
N ASP A 326 -2.13 6.31 -28.04
CA ASP A 326 -3.12 7.26 -28.56
C ASP A 326 -3.87 7.94 -27.39
N PRO A 327 -4.17 9.24 -27.46
CA PRO A 327 -4.90 9.93 -26.41
C PRO A 327 -6.36 9.47 -26.29
N VAL A 328 -6.88 9.49 -25.07
CA VAL A 328 -8.28 9.24 -24.71
C VAL A 328 -8.82 10.49 -24.01
N GLU A 329 -9.86 11.08 -24.57
CA GLU A 329 -10.52 12.25 -23.97
C GLU A 329 -11.36 11.86 -22.75
N PRO A 330 -11.51 12.76 -21.76
CA PRO A 330 -12.49 12.63 -20.69
C PRO A 330 -13.92 12.39 -21.25
N GLY A 331 -14.76 11.71 -20.46
CA GLY A 331 -16.10 11.33 -20.86
C GLY A 331 -16.19 10.29 -21.99
N THR A 332 -15.06 9.79 -22.52
CA THR A 332 -15.06 8.75 -23.56
C THR A 332 -15.65 7.46 -23.00
N GLY A 333 -16.80 7.06 -23.56
CA GLY A 333 -17.44 5.80 -23.22
C GLY A 333 -16.64 4.59 -23.71
N GLY A 334 -16.76 3.46 -23.03
CA GLY A 334 -16.05 2.23 -23.39
C GLY A 334 -16.05 1.26 -22.22
N GLY A 335 -16.06 -0.04 -22.52
CA GLY A 335 -15.93 -1.06 -21.49
C GLY A 335 -14.50 -1.13 -20.96
N LEU A 336 -14.36 -1.44 -19.67
CA LEU A 336 -13.07 -1.76 -19.07
C LEU A 336 -12.65 -3.18 -19.46
N VAL A 337 -11.36 -3.36 -19.75
CA VAL A 337 -10.78 -4.66 -20.10
C VAL A 337 -9.61 -4.96 -19.18
N ASP A 338 -9.62 -6.12 -18.53
CA ASP A 338 -8.55 -6.60 -17.66
C ASP A 338 -7.21 -6.70 -18.42
N ARG A 339 -6.15 -6.16 -17.81
CA ARG A 339 -4.81 -6.04 -18.39
C ARG A 339 -3.75 -6.81 -17.63
N LEU A 340 -3.79 -6.72 -16.30
CA LEU A 340 -2.73 -7.21 -15.42
C LEU A 340 -3.35 -7.70 -14.10
N VAL A 341 -2.83 -8.80 -13.56
CA VAL A 341 -3.16 -9.27 -12.20
C VAL A 341 -1.90 -9.23 -11.35
N ILE A 342 -1.99 -8.56 -10.20
CA ILE A 342 -0.89 -8.21 -9.31
C ILE A 342 -1.11 -8.96 -7.99
N PRO A 343 -0.45 -10.13 -7.75
CA PRO A 343 -0.61 -10.89 -6.50
C PRO A 343 0.03 -10.16 -5.30
N THR A 344 -0.64 -10.05 -4.16
CA THR A 344 -0.10 -9.32 -2.99
C THR A 344 0.69 -10.19 -2.01
N ALA A 345 0.78 -11.51 -2.27
CA ALA A 345 1.66 -12.42 -1.54
C ALA A 345 3.13 -12.00 -1.68
N GLY A 346 3.78 -11.73 -0.54
CA GLY A 346 5.13 -11.14 -0.45
C GLY A 346 5.16 -9.70 0.08
N SER A 347 4.03 -8.99 0.06
CA SER A 347 3.86 -7.64 0.64
C SER A 347 2.91 -7.72 1.82
N GLY A 348 3.32 -8.39 2.89
CA GLY A 348 2.58 -8.39 4.15
C GLY A 348 2.70 -7.04 4.84
N THR A 349 2.02 -6.00 4.35
CA THR A 349 1.84 -4.79 5.14
C THR A 349 0.91 -5.10 6.29
N THR A 350 1.43 -4.95 7.50
CA THR A 350 0.59 -4.92 8.69
C THR A 350 -0.30 -3.68 8.56
N PRO A 351 -1.62 -3.76 8.82
CA PRO A 351 -2.47 -2.58 8.86
C PRO A 351 -1.79 -1.51 9.72
N ILE A 352 -1.66 -0.28 9.20
CA ILE A 352 -1.18 0.84 10.00
C ILE A 352 -2.15 0.94 11.18
N THR A 353 -1.70 0.59 12.36
CA THR A 353 -2.49 0.71 13.58
C THR A 353 -1.79 1.73 14.44
N ASP A 354 -2.60 2.58 15.07
CA ASP A 354 -2.12 3.58 16.02
C ASP A 354 -1.27 2.89 17.10
N PRO A 355 -0.17 3.50 17.58
CA PRO A 355 0.71 2.87 18.53
C PRO A 355 0.14 2.94 19.96
N ASP A 356 -0.87 2.12 20.31
CA ASP A 356 -1.13 1.69 21.70
C ASP A 356 -2.21 0.58 21.82
N GLY A 357 -1.93 -0.54 22.52
CA GLY A 357 -2.97 -1.44 23.07
C GLY A 357 -2.77 -2.97 23.00
N THR A 358 -2.72 -3.63 24.18
CA THR A 358 -2.38 -5.03 24.50
C THR A 358 -3.46 -6.14 24.32
N THR A 359 -2.98 -7.40 24.22
CA THR A 359 -3.56 -8.78 24.01
C THR A 359 -4.67 -9.30 24.98
N GLU A 360 -5.52 -10.33 24.69
CA GLU A 360 -5.33 -11.83 24.59
C GLU A 360 -6.67 -12.60 24.14
N PRO A 361 -6.76 -13.96 23.95
CA PRO A 361 -7.23 -14.61 22.70
C PRO A 361 -8.32 -15.73 22.84
N ALA A 362 -8.74 -16.38 21.72
CA ALA A 362 -9.42 -17.69 21.72
C ALA A 362 -9.28 -18.54 20.41
N GLU A 363 -8.75 -19.76 20.61
CA GLU A 363 -8.89 -21.09 19.96
C GLU A 363 -9.57 -21.38 18.57
N THR A 364 -8.76 -21.98 17.66
CA THR A 364 -8.87 -23.35 17.03
C THR A 364 -9.37 -23.57 15.58
N THR A 365 -8.44 -24.09 14.74
CA THR A 365 -8.50 -25.00 13.54
C THR A 365 -9.30 -24.64 12.28
N SER A 366 -8.62 -24.60 11.12
CA SER A 366 -8.54 -25.71 10.13
C SER A 366 -7.85 -25.28 8.83
N THR A 367 -7.15 -26.24 8.22
CA THR A 367 -6.29 -26.26 7.03
C THR A 367 -6.92 -25.87 5.67
N SER A 368 -6.13 -25.24 4.77
CA SER A 368 -6.12 -25.52 3.31
C SER A 368 -5.01 -24.79 2.52
N THR A 369 -3.93 -25.52 2.23
CA THR A 369 -3.23 -25.70 0.92
C THR A 369 -2.90 -24.50 0.00
N ALA A 370 -1.82 -23.77 0.30
CA ALA A 370 -0.86 -23.21 -0.66
C ALA A 370 0.44 -22.88 0.11
N GLY A 371 1.57 -23.50 -0.25
CA GLY A 371 2.79 -23.54 0.58
C GLY A 371 3.11 -24.97 1.03
N ARG A 372 3.81 -25.73 0.19
CA ARG A 372 4.25 -27.10 0.52
C ARG A 372 5.76 -27.26 0.56
N LEU A 373 6.52 -26.22 0.19
CA LEU A 373 7.98 -26.18 0.24
C LEU A 373 8.41 -24.81 0.73
N ASP A 374 9.29 -24.80 1.72
CA ASP A 374 9.92 -23.59 2.26
C ASP A 374 11.42 -23.62 1.94
N LEU A 375 12.02 -22.48 1.65
CA LEU A 375 13.47 -22.37 1.48
C LEU A 375 14.11 -22.25 2.87
N VAL A 376 14.91 -23.25 3.24
CA VAL A 376 15.55 -23.34 4.56
C VAL A 376 16.87 -22.58 4.57
N GLU A 377 17.67 -22.77 3.53
CA GLU A 377 19.01 -22.21 3.46
C GLU A 377 19.41 -21.94 2.02
N ILE A 378 20.09 -20.81 1.84
CA ILE A 378 20.88 -20.51 0.66
C ILE A 378 22.31 -20.32 1.16
N HIS A 379 23.19 -21.23 0.79
CA HIS A 379 24.60 -21.12 1.10
C HIS A 379 25.35 -20.78 -0.19
N ALA A 380 25.40 -19.48 -0.50
CA ALA A 380 25.99 -18.99 -1.74
C ALA A 380 27.49 -18.71 -1.65
N ASP A 381 28.00 -18.31 -0.48
CA ASP A 381 29.42 -17.99 -0.28
C ASP A 381 30.17 -19.22 0.24
N ALA A 382 30.82 -19.98 -0.65
CA ALA A 382 31.58 -21.14 -0.24
C ALA A 382 32.87 -20.71 0.51
N ALA A 383 33.25 -21.47 1.54
CA ALA A 383 34.49 -21.16 2.24
C ALA A 383 35.72 -21.34 1.32
N GLY A 384 36.40 -20.25 0.96
CA GLY A 384 37.61 -20.28 0.15
C GLY A 384 37.42 -19.62 -1.22
N ASP A 385 37.96 -20.25 -2.27
CA ASP A 385 37.64 -19.90 -3.65
C ASP A 385 36.52 -20.82 -4.12
N ASP A 386 35.37 -20.24 -4.47
CA ASP A 386 34.15 -20.97 -4.82
C ASP A 386 34.37 -21.90 -6.02
N ALA A 387 35.25 -21.51 -6.96
CA ALA A 387 35.58 -22.34 -8.11
C ALA A 387 36.32 -23.64 -7.73
N GLU A 388 36.91 -23.70 -6.53
CA GLU A 388 37.58 -24.89 -5.99
C GLU A 388 36.70 -25.67 -5.00
N ASN A 389 35.56 -25.12 -4.58
CA ASN A 389 34.64 -25.71 -3.59
C ASN A 389 33.16 -25.56 -3.97
N LEU A 390 32.77 -26.07 -5.15
CA LEU A 390 31.41 -25.96 -5.67
C LEU A 390 30.32 -26.68 -4.86
N ASN A 391 30.68 -27.60 -3.96
CA ASN A 391 29.71 -28.18 -3.01
C ASN A 391 29.55 -27.32 -1.75
N GLY A 392 30.36 -26.28 -1.57
CA GLY A 392 30.11 -25.21 -0.61
C GLY A 392 29.04 -24.23 -1.08
N GLU A 393 28.54 -24.40 -2.31
CA GLU A 393 27.40 -23.67 -2.85
C GLU A 393 26.19 -24.60 -2.92
N TYR A 394 25.13 -24.30 -2.17
CA TYR A 394 23.92 -25.14 -2.15
C TYR A 394 22.68 -24.38 -1.70
N ILE A 395 21.53 -24.97 -1.99
CA ILE A 395 20.25 -24.56 -1.39
C ILE A 395 19.62 -25.74 -0.65
N THR A 396 18.85 -25.47 0.39
CA THR A 396 18.05 -26.47 1.10
C THR A 396 16.61 -26.03 1.16
N VAL A 397 15.68 -26.92 0.80
CA VAL A 397 14.23 -26.71 0.88
C VAL A 397 13.58 -27.75 1.79
N GLU A 398 12.51 -27.40 2.50
CA GLU A 398 11.77 -28.28 3.41
C GLU A 398 10.33 -28.45 2.96
N HIS A 399 9.83 -29.69 2.95
CA HIS A 399 8.43 -29.98 2.70
C HIS A 399 7.57 -29.63 3.92
N THR A 400 6.81 -28.55 3.85
CA THR A 400 5.90 -28.08 4.92
C THR A 400 4.44 -28.53 4.76
N GLY A 401 4.10 -29.13 3.63
CA GLY A 401 2.82 -29.77 3.38
C GLY A 401 2.51 -31.02 4.23
N ALA A 402 1.24 -31.39 4.27
CA ALA A 402 0.74 -32.53 5.07
C ALA A 402 0.71 -33.88 4.33
N SER A 403 1.15 -33.95 3.07
CA SER A 403 1.11 -35.15 2.23
C SER A 403 2.28 -35.17 1.26
N SER A 404 2.87 -36.34 0.98
CA SER A 404 3.97 -36.56 0.03
C SER A 404 3.89 -35.67 -1.23
N LEU A 405 5.01 -35.05 -1.61
CA LEU A 405 5.12 -34.12 -2.73
C LEU A 405 6.15 -34.65 -3.73
N ASP A 406 5.72 -34.78 -4.98
CA ASP A 406 6.55 -35.20 -6.10
C ASP A 406 7.17 -33.97 -6.77
N LEU A 407 8.50 -33.92 -6.77
CA LEU A 407 9.31 -32.85 -7.35
C LEU A 407 9.91 -33.21 -8.72
N SER A 408 9.49 -34.35 -9.28
CA SER A 408 9.94 -34.79 -10.60
C SER A 408 9.74 -33.70 -11.66
N GLY A 409 10.81 -33.31 -12.35
CA GLY A 409 10.77 -32.34 -13.44
C GLY A 409 10.64 -30.87 -13.01
N TRP A 410 10.67 -30.57 -11.72
CA TRP A 410 10.74 -29.20 -11.21
C TRP A 410 12.09 -28.58 -11.58
N THR A 411 12.16 -27.25 -11.69
CA THR A 411 13.38 -26.56 -12.10
C THR A 411 13.84 -25.53 -11.09
N LEU A 412 15.11 -25.62 -10.69
CA LEU A 412 15.83 -24.60 -9.95
C LEU A 412 16.59 -23.72 -10.95
N ALA A 413 16.64 -22.41 -10.76
CA ALA A 413 17.37 -21.50 -11.64
C ALA A 413 17.87 -20.25 -10.91
N ASP A 414 18.92 -19.62 -11.43
CA ASP A 414 19.40 -18.31 -11.01
C ASP A 414 18.92 -17.18 -11.97
N ALA A 415 19.23 -15.92 -11.64
CA ALA A 415 18.90 -14.78 -12.49
C ALA A 415 19.76 -14.71 -13.77
N ALA A 416 20.93 -15.35 -13.78
CA ALA A 416 21.83 -15.41 -14.93
C ALA A 416 21.42 -16.48 -15.98
N GLY A 417 20.41 -17.29 -15.68
CA GLY A 417 19.84 -18.29 -16.58
C GLY A 417 20.46 -19.67 -16.49
N HIS A 418 21.29 -19.95 -15.48
CA HIS A 418 21.63 -21.31 -15.09
C HIS A 418 20.38 -22.00 -14.55
N SER A 419 20.07 -23.20 -15.05
CA SER A 419 18.96 -24.00 -14.53
C SER A 419 19.31 -25.47 -14.32
N TYR A 420 18.74 -26.06 -13.27
CA TYR A 420 18.78 -27.47 -12.91
C TYR A 420 17.36 -28.03 -12.96
N THR A 421 17.18 -29.22 -13.52
CA THR A 421 15.91 -29.96 -13.44
C THR A 421 16.04 -31.09 -12.44
N ILE A 422 15.15 -31.11 -11.44
CA ILE A 422 15.11 -32.14 -10.40
C ILE A 422 14.77 -33.51 -11.06
N PRO A 423 15.55 -34.57 -10.77
CA PRO A 423 15.38 -35.88 -11.39
C PRO A 423 14.00 -36.51 -11.12
N GLU A 424 13.53 -37.29 -12.08
CA GLU A 424 12.31 -38.09 -11.95
C GLU A 424 12.37 -39.05 -10.76
N GLY A 425 11.26 -39.16 -10.02
CA GLY A 425 11.13 -39.98 -8.83
C GLY A 425 11.59 -39.32 -7.53
N THR A 426 11.90 -38.02 -7.54
CA THR A 426 12.22 -37.25 -6.33
C THR A 426 10.93 -36.91 -5.58
N VAL A 427 10.70 -37.56 -4.45
CA VAL A 427 9.50 -37.36 -3.61
C VAL A 427 9.92 -37.03 -2.20
N LEU A 428 9.34 -35.98 -1.63
CA LEU A 428 9.52 -35.58 -0.23
C LEU A 428 8.28 -35.91 0.59
N GLU A 429 8.46 -36.58 1.72
CA GLU A 429 7.42 -36.74 2.73
C GLU A 429 7.31 -35.46 3.60
N PRO A 430 6.19 -35.26 4.31
CA PRO A 430 6.02 -34.12 5.22
C PRO A 430 7.18 -33.99 6.23
N GLY A 431 7.84 -32.83 6.22
CA GLY A 431 9.00 -32.51 7.07
C GLY A 431 10.35 -32.96 6.52
N ASP A 432 10.41 -33.62 5.35
CA ASP A 432 11.68 -33.93 4.70
C ASP A 432 12.33 -32.67 4.14
N GLN A 433 13.67 -32.63 4.17
CA GLN A 433 14.47 -31.60 3.53
C GLN A 433 15.23 -32.15 2.33
N LEU A 434 15.35 -31.34 1.29
CA LEU A 434 16.12 -31.61 0.09
C LEU A 434 17.21 -30.55 -0.06
N THR A 435 18.46 -30.98 -0.09
CA THR A 435 19.60 -30.09 -0.38
C THR A 435 20.08 -30.31 -1.81
N ILE A 436 20.27 -29.23 -2.56
CA ILE A 436 20.76 -29.25 -3.94
C ILE A 436 22.10 -28.51 -3.97
N TYR A 437 23.18 -29.27 -4.18
CA TYR A 437 24.54 -28.75 -4.27
C TYR A 437 24.90 -28.37 -5.71
N THR A 438 25.60 -27.26 -5.90
CA THR A 438 26.03 -26.77 -7.22
C THR A 438 27.05 -27.70 -7.88
N GLY A 439 27.99 -28.24 -7.10
CA GLY A 439 29.05 -29.12 -7.60
C GLY A 439 28.58 -30.57 -7.85
N SER A 440 29.48 -31.53 -7.63
CA SER A 440 29.28 -32.93 -8.04
C SER A 440 29.23 -33.90 -6.85
N GLY A 441 28.48 -34.99 -7.01
CA GLY A 441 28.29 -36.01 -5.99
C GLY A 441 27.48 -37.18 -6.52
N THR A 442 26.85 -37.93 -5.62
CA THR A 442 25.92 -39.02 -5.97
C THR A 442 24.57 -38.70 -5.36
N ASP A 443 23.55 -38.55 -6.20
CA ASP A 443 22.20 -38.22 -5.77
C ASP A 443 21.64 -39.27 -4.80
N THR A 444 20.94 -38.78 -3.79
CA THR A 444 20.16 -39.56 -2.82
C THR A 444 18.73 -39.04 -2.77
N ALA A 445 17.91 -39.53 -1.84
CA ALA A 445 16.54 -39.05 -1.67
C ALA A 445 16.46 -37.61 -1.15
N THR A 446 17.48 -37.13 -0.43
CA THR A 446 17.48 -35.81 0.25
C THR A 446 18.66 -34.93 -0.15
N GLU A 447 19.53 -35.40 -1.04
CA GLU A 447 20.69 -34.66 -1.54
C GLU A 447 20.82 -34.86 -3.06
N LEU A 448 20.85 -33.76 -3.80
CA LEU A 448 21.02 -33.74 -5.25
C LEU A 448 22.25 -32.91 -5.63
N TYR A 449 22.88 -33.25 -6.75
CA TYR A 449 24.08 -32.59 -7.23
C TYR A 449 23.89 -32.11 -8.67
N TRP A 450 24.01 -30.81 -8.89
CA TRP A 450 23.80 -30.19 -10.20
C TRP A 450 24.93 -30.52 -11.19
N GLY A 451 26.15 -30.76 -10.69
CA GLY A 451 27.29 -31.16 -11.50
C GLY A 451 27.91 -30.01 -12.30
N GLN A 452 27.75 -28.78 -11.84
CA GLN A 452 28.37 -27.62 -12.47
C GLN A 452 29.89 -27.63 -12.29
N SER A 453 30.58 -26.98 -13.22
CA SER A 453 32.05 -26.84 -13.21
C SER A 453 32.50 -25.41 -12.85
N SER A 454 31.57 -24.54 -12.49
CA SER A 454 31.78 -23.16 -12.08
C SER A 454 30.73 -22.77 -11.04
N PRO A 455 31.01 -21.77 -10.19
CA PRO A 455 30.04 -21.16 -9.29
C PRO A 455 28.76 -20.76 -10.03
N VAL A 456 27.62 -20.93 -9.37
CA VAL A 456 26.32 -20.47 -9.88
C VAL A 456 25.79 -19.34 -9.02
N TRP A 457 25.97 -19.44 -7.69
CA TRP A 457 25.42 -18.50 -6.73
C TRP A 457 26.36 -17.32 -6.50
N ASN A 458 25.91 -16.09 -6.75
CA ASN A 458 26.76 -14.91 -6.57
C ASN A 458 26.81 -14.42 -5.11
N ASN A 459 28.00 -14.38 -4.51
CA ASN A 459 28.22 -13.93 -3.12
C ASN A 459 27.80 -12.48 -2.85
N GLY A 460 27.73 -11.65 -3.89
CA GLY A 460 27.25 -10.26 -3.81
C GLY A 460 25.72 -10.11 -3.94
N GLY A 461 25.02 -11.22 -4.07
CA GLY A 461 23.58 -11.34 -4.21
C GLY A 461 23.15 -11.90 -5.58
N ASP A 462 22.11 -12.72 -5.54
CA ASP A 462 21.52 -13.43 -6.68
C ASP A 462 20.04 -13.74 -6.40
N THR A 463 19.28 -14.12 -7.44
CA THR A 463 17.89 -14.56 -7.29
C THR A 463 17.78 -16.04 -7.64
N ILE A 464 17.37 -16.85 -6.67
CA ILE A 464 17.01 -18.25 -6.86
C ILE A 464 15.53 -18.36 -7.19
N SER A 465 15.17 -19.14 -8.21
CA SER A 465 13.79 -19.51 -8.50
C SER A 465 13.64 -21.03 -8.60
N LEU A 466 12.69 -21.60 -7.86
CA LEU A 466 12.24 -22.98 -7.99
C LEU A 466 10.85 -22.98 -8.63
N ARG A 467 10.69 -23.68 -9.75
CA ARG A 467 9.43 -23.79 -10.48
C ARG A 467 8.97 -25.24 -10.52
N ASP A 468 7.66 -25.45 -10.46
CA ASP A 468 7.09 -26.79 -10.61
C ASP A 468 7.19 -27.31 -12.05
N ALA A 469 6.82 -28.58 -12.24
CA ALA A 469 6.82 -29.22 -13.56
C ALA A 469 5.91 -28.55 -14.60
N THR A 470 5.00 -27.66 -14.19
CA THR A 470 4.15 -26.86 -15.10
C THR A 470 4.79 -25.52 -15.48
N GLY A 471 5.91 -25.16 -14.87
CA GLY A 471 6.62 -23.89 -15.04
C GLY A 471 6.13 -22.79 -14.10
N THR A 472 5.25 -23.12 -13.13
CA THR A 472 4.77 -22.18 -12.12
C THR A 472 5.83 -22.00 -11.04
N THR A 473 6.21 -20.77 -10.74
CA THR A 473 7.18 -20.50 -9.67
C THR A 473 6.60 -20.84 -8.30
N VAL A 474 7.34 -21.64 -7.53
CA VAL A 474 6.98 -22.12 -6.19
C VAL A 474 7.83 -21.43 -5.12
N ILE A 475 9.11 -21.19 -5.39
CA ILE A 475 10.01 -20.39 -4.54
C ILE A 475 10.69 -19.36 -5.46
N GLU A 476 10.78 -18.11 -5.03
CA GLU A 476 11.63 -17.09 -5.65
C GLU A 476 12.21 -16.22 -4.54
N GLU A 477 13.52 -16.28 -4.33
CA GLU A 477 14.20 -15.63 -3.21
C GLU A 477 15.47 -14.92 -3.71
N THR A 478 15.69 -13.69 -3.25
CA THR A 478 16.93 -12.93 -3.51
C THR A 478 17.65 -12.72 -2.19
N TYR A 479 18.96 -12.95 -2.16
CA TYR A 479 19.78 -12.91 -0.93
C TYR A 479 20.99 -11.99 -1.06
#